data_AF-A0A935RX76-F1
#
_entry.id   AF-A0A935RX76-F1
#
_cell.length_a   1.000
_cell.length_b   1.000
_cell.length_c   1.000
_cell.angle_alpha   90.00
_cell.angle_beta   90.00
_cell.angle_gamma   90.00
#
_symmetry.space_group_name_H-M   'P 1'
#
loop_
_entity.id
_entity.type
_entity.pdbx_description
1 polymer ?
#
loop_
_entity_poly.entity_id
_entity_poly.type
_entity_poly.pdbx_seq_one_letter_code
_entity_poly.pdbx_strand_id
1 'polypeptide(L)'
;MIDYIRKNKNILNAKELENSVATELIDEQNEYLDPYIIRNAVEKCLDNLKPKAREIFKLNKFEGLTYEEIAEYMKISKRSVEDNMSKIMIYLKEELKNHPDIFN
;
A
#
# COMPACT_ATOMS: atom_id res chain seq x y z
N MET A 1 11.95 33.37 -22.89
CA MET A 1 12.75 32.83 -21.77
C MET A 1 12.31 33.34 -20.40
N ILE A 2 11.88 34.60 -20.25
CA ILE A 2 11.39 35.15 -18.96
C ILE A 2 10.04 34.52 -18.53
N ASP A 3 9.16 34.19 -19.48
CA ASP A 3 7.85 33.58 -19.17
C ASP A 3 7.94 32.17 -18.56
N TYR A 4 8.94 31.40 -18.97
CA TYR A 4 9.18 30.05 -18.43
C TYR A 4 9.59 30.10 -16.96
N ILE A 5 10.40 31.09 -16.58
CA ILE A 5 10.84 31.31 -15.20
C ILE A 5 9.67 31.81 -14.35
N ARG A 6 8.82 32.70 -14.88
CA ARG A 6 7.65 33.23 -14.15
C ARG A 6 6.58 32.16 -13.89
N LYS A 7 6.37 31.25 -14.85
CA LYS A 7 5.44 30.11 -14.71
C LYS A 7 5.98 29.05 -13.74
N ASN A 8 7.27 28.72 -13.79
CA ASN A 8 7.87 27.77 -12.86
C ASN A 8 7.94 28.29 -11.41
N LYS A 9 8.17 29.59 -11.20
CA LYS A 9 8.24 30.17 -9.84
C LYS A 9 6.90 30.10 -9.09
N ASN A 10 5.79 30.28 -9.81
CA ASN A 10 4.45 30.10 -9.23
C ASN A 10 4.12 28.64 -8.94
N ILE A 11 4.59 27.69 -9.76
CA ILE A 11 4.43 26.25 -9.53
C ILE A 11 5.27 25.79 -8.33
N LEU A 12 6.50 26.31 -8.18
CA LEU A 12 7.37 26.05 -7.04
C LEU A 12 6.74 26.57 -5.74
N ASN A 13 6.27 27.83 -5.72
CA ASN A 13 5.62 28.40 -4.54
C ASN A 13 4.31 27.69 -4.17
N ALA A 14 3.51 27.26 -5.15
CA ALA A 14 2.29 26.50 -4.88
C ALA A 14 2.60 25.13 -4.25
N LYS A 15 3.67 24.48 -4.70
CA LYS A 15 4.12 23.19 -4.18
C LYS A 15 4.80 23.31 -2.81
N GLU A 16 5.50 24.41 -2.55
CA GLU A 16 6.05 24.73 -1.22
C GLU A 16 4.95 25.05 -0.21
N LEU A 17 3.90 25.76 -0.62
CA LEU A 17 2.73 26.05 0.22
C LEU A 17 1.89 24.80 0.48
N GLU A 18 1.71 23.94 -0.53
CA GLU A 18 1.04 22.64 -0.37
C GLU A 18 1.83 21.72 0.58
N ASN A 19 3.17 21.75 0.51
CA ASN A 19 4.04 21.03 1.44
C ASN A 19 4.01 21.61 2.86
N SER A 20 3.97 22.93 3.03
CA SER A 20 3.93 23.54 4.38
C SER A 20 2.59 23.27 5.07
N VAL A 21 1.49 23.35 4.33
CA VAL A 21 0.14 23.00 4.82
C VAL A 21 0.02 21.51 5.09
N ALA A 22 0.59 20.64 4.25
CA ALA A 22 0.66 19.21 4.53
C ALA A 22 1.48 18.93 5.80
N THR A 23 2.56 19.68 6.04
CA THR A 23 3.41 19.51 7.24
C THR A 23 2.70 19.99 8.52
N GLU A 24 1.90 21.05 8.47
CA GLU A 24 1.13 21.55 9.62
C GLU A 24 -0.14 20.72 9.92
N LEU A 25 -0.64 19.94 8.96
CA LEU A 25 -1.80 19.04 9.12
C LEU A 25 -1.41 17.60 9.49
N ILE A 26 -0.13 17.24 9.44
CA ILE A 26 0.38 15.96 9.95
C ILE A 26 0.54 16.10 11.47
N ASP A 27 -0.62 16.02 12.13
CA ASP A 27 -0.88 15.54 13.48
C ASP A 27 0.31 15.40 14.45
N GLU A 28 0.26 16.18 15.53
CA GLU A 28 0.98 15.96 16.80
C GLU A 28 0.61 14.63 17.51
N GLN A 29 -0.13 13.72 16.86
CA GLN A 29 -0.58 12.43 17.41
C GLN A 29 -0.40 11.21 16.49
N ASN A 30 0.11 11.36 15.26
CA ASN A 30 0.43 10.20 14.43
C ASN A 30 1.88 9.78 14.71
N GLU A 31 2.07 8.90 15.69
CA GLU A 31 3.32 8.17 15.85
C GLU A 31 3.55 7.38 14.54
N TYR A 32 4.52 7.81 13.74
CA TYR A 32 4.87 7.12 12.51
C TYR A 32 5.25 5.68 12.84
N LEU A 33 4.36 4.76 12.51
CA LEU A 33 4.59 3.35 12.82
C LEU A 33 5.76 2.82 11.99
N ASP A 34 6.69 2.12 12.65
CA ASP A 34 7.89 1.57 12.01
C ASP A 34 7.47 0.65 10.84
N PRO A 35 7.96 0.90 9.60
CA PRO A 35 7.69 0.06 8.45
C PRO A 35 7.98 -1.43 8.67
N TYR A 36 8.96 -1.75 9.53
CA TYR A 36 9.29 -3.12 9.91
C TYR A 36 8.16 -3.78 10.72
N ILE A 37 7.55 -3.03 11.65
CA ILE A 37 6.42 -3.51 12.47
C ILE A 37 5.22 -3.81 11.57
N ILE A 38 4.88 -2.88 10.67
CA ILE A 38 3.79 -3.06 9.69
C ILE A 38 4.03 -4.30 8.85
N ARG A 39 5.24 -4.44 8.30
CA ARG A 39 5.59 -5.58 7.44
C ARG A 39 5.45 -6.90 8.20
N ASN A 40 6.00 -6.97 9.41
CA ASN A 40 5.93 -8.18 10.23
C ASN A 40 4.48 -8.56 10.58
N ALA A 41 3.65 -7.58 10.92
CA ALA A 41 2.23 -7.80 11.17
C ALA A 41 1.51 -8.34 9.92
N VAL A 42 1.77 -7.76 8.74
CA VAL A 42 1.23 -8.27 7.47
C VAL A 42 1.68 -9.70 7.22
N GLU A 43 2.98 -10.00 7.37
CA GLU A 43 3.52 -11.35 7.17
C GLU A 43 2.87 -12.37 8.11
N LYS A 44 2.65 -12.03 9.39
CA LYS A 44 1.92 -12.87 10.35
C LYS A 44 0.47 -13.10 9.92
N CYS A 45 -0.26 -12.07 9.49
CA CYS A 45 -1.62 -12.23 9.00
C CYS A 45 -1.67 -13.12 7.75
N LEU A 46 -0.71 -12.96 6.83
CA LEU A 46 -0.60 -13.80 5.64
C LEU A 46 -0.42 -15.29 5.98
N ASP A 47 0.16 -15.63 7.13
CA ASP A 47 0.34 -17.01 7.56
C ASP A 47 -0.95 -17.77 7.88
N ASN A 48 -2.02 -17.03 8.19
CA ASN A 48 -3.35 -17.59 8.41
C ASN A 48 -4.14 -17.78 7.10
N LEU A 49 -3.66 -17.20 5.99
CA LEU A 49 -4.29 -17.40 4.68
C LEU A 49 -3.98 -18.77 4.10
N LYS A 50 -4.92 -19.27 3.29
CA LYS A 50 -4.70 -20.46 2.45
C LYS A 50 -3.46 -20.26 1.56
N PRO A 51 -2.65 -21.31 1.31
CA PRO A 51 -1.39 -21.19 0.57
C PRO A 51 -1.52 -20.44 -0.77
N LYS A 52 -2.56 -20.75 -1.54
CA LYS A 52 -2.83 -20.10 -2.84
C LYS A 52 -3.08 -18.60 -2.72
N ALA A 53 -3.84 -18.16 -1.71
CA ALA A 53 -4.14 -16.75 -1.51
C ALA A 53 -2.89 -15.98 -1.07
N ARG A 54 -2.08 -16.58 -0.18
CA ARG A 54 -0.78 -16.05 0.25
C ARG A 54 0.17 -15.88 -0.93
N GLU A 55 0.27 -16.88 -1.79
CA GLU A 55 1.12 -16.85 -2.98
C GLU A 55 0.69 -15.76 -3.96
N ILE A 56 -0.61 -15.66 -4.28
CA ILE A 56 -1.15 -14.57 -5.12
C ILE A 56 -0.76 -13.20 -4.57
N PHE A 57 -0.89 -13.00 -3.26
CA PHE A 57 -0.53 -11.72 -2.63
C PHE A 57 0.97 -11.42 -2.76
N LYS A 58 1.83 -12.39 -2.46
CA LYS A 58 3.29 -12.23 -2.55
C LYS A 58 3.73 -11.92 -3.98
N LEU A 59 3.21 -12.67 -4.96
CA LEU A 59 3.51 -12.41 -6.37
C LEU A 59 3.11 -10.99 -6.79
N ASN A 60 1.95 -10.49 -6.34
CA ASN A 60 1.54 -9.13 -6.71
C ASN A 60 2.27 -8.03 -5.94
N LYS A 61 2.42 -8.18 -4.62
CA LYS A 61 2.87 -7.09 -3.74
C LYS A 61 4.36 -7.10 -3.46
N PHE A 62 5.00 -8.27 -3.47
CA PHE A 62 6.42 -8.40 -3.18
C PHE A 62 7.23 -8.56 -4.47
N GLU A 63 6.74 -9.38 -5.40
CA GLU A 63 7.43 -9.63 -6.68
C GLU A 63 6.99 -8.68 -7.81
N GLY A 64 5.88 -7.97 -7.63
CA GLY A 64 5.42 -6.93 -8.57
C GLY A 64 4.71 -7.44 -9.82
N LEU A 65 4.32 -8.72 -9.87
CA LEU A 65 3.59 -9.28 -11.02
C LEU A 65 2.18 -8.68 -11.15
N THR A 66 1.75 -8.48 -12.38
CA THR A 66 0.39 -8.11 -12.75
C THR A 66 -0.59 -9.27 -12.54
N TYR A 67 -1.89 -8.98 -12.53
CA TYR A 67 -2.90 -10.03 -12.34
C TYR A 67 -2.93 -11.03 -13.50
N GLU A 68 -2.65 -10.56 -14.71
CA GLU A 68 -2.45 -11.35 -15.92
C GLU A 68 -1.28 -12.32 -15.76
N GLU A 69 -0.10 -11.82 -15.37
CA GLU A 69 1.10 -12.65 -15.18
C GLU A 69 0.90 -13.69 -14.08
N ILE A 70 0.21 -13.33 -12.98
CA ILE A 70 -0.13 -14.28 -11.91
C ILE A 70 -1.10 -15.35 -12.41
N ALA A 71 -2.10 -14.95 -13.20
CA ALA A 71 -3.08 -15.88 -13.77
C ALA A 71 -2.39 -16.92 -14.67
N GLU A 72 -1.46 -16.47 -15.51
CA GLU A 72 -0.64 -17.33 -16.36
C GLU A 72 0.29 -18.24 -15.55
N TYR A 73 1.03 -17.67 -14.60
CA TYR A 73 1.97 -18.39 -13.73
C TYR A 73 1.28 -19.49 -12.93
N MET A 74 0.14 -19.19 -12.31
CA MET A 74 -0.61 -20.13 -11.47
C MET A 74 -1.62 -20.99 -12.24
N LYS A 75 -1.76 -20.79 -13.56
CA LYS A 75 -2.72 -21.46 -14.44
C LYS A 75 -4.18 -21.36 -13.94
N ILE A 76 -4.60 -20.14 -13.61
CA ILE A 76 -5.97 -19.80 -13.16
C ILE A 76 -6.52 -18.64 -13.98
N SER A 77 -7.81 -18.34 -13.87
CA SER A 77 -8.36 -17.17 -14.53
C SER A 77 -7.91 -15.87 -13.85
N LYS A 78 -7.71 -14.80 -14.62
CA LYS A 78 -7.50 -13.44 -14.08
C LYS A 78 -8.60 -13.07 -13.07
N ARG A 79 -9.85 -13.44 -13.34
CA ARG A 79 -10.96 -13.24 -12.41
C ARG A 79 -10.74 -13.92 -11.06
N SER A 80 -10.17 -15.12 -11.05
CA SER A 80 -9.82 -15.79 -9.80
C SER A 80 -8.74 -15.03 -9.02
N VAL A 81 -7.77 -14.42 -9.70
CA VAL A 81 -6.75 -13.56 -9.06
C VAL A 81 -7.41 -12.35 -8.41
N GLU A 82 -8.28 -11.65 -9.14
CA GLU A 82 -9.04 -10.49 -8.64
C GLU A 82 -9.90 -10.83 -7.42
N ASP A 83 -10.65 -11.94 -7.48
CA ASP A 83 -11.52 -12.38 -6.40
C ASP A 83 -10.70 -12.79 -5.16
N ASN A 84 -9.54 -13.42 -5.33
CA ASN A 84 -8.63 -13.73 -4.22
C ASN A 84 -8.05 -12.44 -3.64
N MET A 85 -7.53 -11.53 -4.47
CA MET A 85 -6.96 -10.26 -4.02
C MET A 85 -7.96 -9.43 -3.23
N SER A 86 -9.22 -9.37 -3.68
CA SER A 86 -10.29 -8.66 -2.98
C SER A 86 -10.52 -9.25 -1.58
N LYS A 87 -10.59 -10.59 -1.47
CA LYS A 87 -10.77 -11.29 -0.18
C LYS A 87 -9.57 -11.11 0.75
N ILE A 88 -8.35 -11.16 0.20
CA ILE A 88 -7.12 -10.96 0.97
C ILE A 88 -7.07 -9.55 1.55
N MET A 89 -7.42 -8.53 0.76
CA MET A 89 -7.41 -7.13 1.24
C MET A 89 -8.44 -6.88 2.34
N ILE A 90 -9.65 -7.46 2.22
CA ILE A 90 -10.66 -7.39 3.27
C ILE A 90 -10.14 -8.05 4.55
N TYR A 91 -9.62 -9.28 4.42
CA TYR A 91 -9.06 -10.02 5.54
C TYR A 91 -7.93 -9.27 6.24
N LEU A 92 -6.93 -8.78 5.49
CA LEU A 92 -5.82 -8.02 6.05
C LEU A 92 -6.29 -6.75 6.76
N LYS A 93 -7.29 -6.05 6.21
CA LYS A 93 -7.84 -4.86 6.85
C LYS A 93 -8.51 -5.18 8.19
N GLU A 94 -9.23 -6.28 8.28
CA GLU A 94 -9.90 -6.71 9.51
C GLU A 94 -8.90 -7.16 10.58
N GLU A 95 -7.89 -7.93 10.19
CA GLU A 95 -6.88 -8.45 11.12
C GLU A 95 -5.94 -7.35 11.62
N LEU A 96 -5.47 -6.48 10.72
CA LEU A 96 -4.52 -5.43 11.08
C LEU A 96 -5.18 -4.35 11.95
N LYS A 97 -6.49 -4.11 11.81
CA LYS A 97 -7.23 -3.18 12.67
C LYS A 97 -7.18 -3.57 14.15
N ASN A 98 -7.15 -4.87 14.43
CA ASN A 98 -7.11 -5.40 15.79
C ASN A 98 -5.68 -5.81 16.20
N HIS A 99 -4.67 -5.48 15.39
CA HIS A 99 -3.31 -5.89 15.67
C HIS A 99 -2.68 -4.96 16.71
N PRO A 100 -2.24 -5.50 17.86
CA PRO A 100 -1.80 -4.69 19.01
C PRO A 100 -0.58 -3.82 18.69
N ASP A 101 0.24 -4.24 17.74
CA ASP A 101 1.43 -3.49 17.32
C ASP A 101 1.11 -2.34 16.33
N ILE A 102 -0.12 -2.23 15.81
CA ILE A 102 -0.48 -1.23 14.78
C ILE A 102 -1.45 -0.17 15.31
N PHE A 103 -2.49 -0.61 16.03
CA PHE A 103 -3.45 0.29 16.65
C PHE A 103 -3.37 0.10 18.15
N ASN A 104 -2.76 1.06 18.83
CA ASN A 104 -2.73 1.21 20.28
C ASN A 104 -3.39 2.54 20.66
#